data_AF-A0A1I4Y393-F1
#
_entry.id   AF-A0A1I4Y393-F1
#
_cell.length_a   1.000
_cell.length_b   1.000
_cell.length_c   1.000
_cell.angle_alpha   90.00
_cell.angle_beta   90.00
_cell.angle_gamma   90.00
#
_symmetry.space_group_name_H-M   'P 1'
#
loop_
_entity.id
_entity.type
_entity.pdbx_description
1 polymer ?
#
loop_
_entity_poly.entity_id
_entity_poly.type
_entity_poly.pdbx_seq_one_letter_code
_entity_poly.pdbx_strand_id
1 'polypeptide(L)'
;MTLDLEHHATLLAWRHTEHRVVRAGRTIAETLDALRAELAARPDAALVAVTGASNVTGELLPVGRIVQIAHAAGARVCVDAAQLAPHRRVDLAGWGADYVALSGHKIYAPYGTGALVGRRDWLDAAPPHLAGGGAVRSVAVEDGRTDTAWLPAPQRHEGGTPNVLGVAALGAACRALDPVVDEAVPAHERELVARLHAGLAGIPGLWTLSCFDTAGSSDPSGCPAAAPADAAPADADGAAAAALVDVDAADDVAVAAAADAAAPDRTATVSFVVEDLPSGLVAAALSAEYGIGVRDGRFCAHPLLDRLTGGRDAVRVGLGLRSTAEDVDRLVTALDRLIRYGPRWTYAVRDGRWTPTPDPRPADPFGPDERPGPAGCAR
;
A
#
# COMPACT_ATOMS: atom_id res chain seq x y z
N MET A 1 -3.87 -5.85 -16.18
CA MET A 1 -2.60 -6.23 -15.54
C MET A 1 -2.40 -5.45 -14.26
N THR A 2 -1.72 -6.03 -13.28
CA THR A 2 -1.28 -5.37 -12.05
C THR A 2 0.14 -5.81 -11.72
N LEU A 3 0.81 -5.15 -10.77
CA LEU A 3 2.02 -5.68 -10.15
C LEU A 3 1.68 -6.64 -8.99
N ASP A 4 2.65 -7.41 -8.50
CA ASP A 4 2.54 -8.19 -7.26
C ASP A 4 2.75 -7.35 -5.98
N LEU A 5 3.09 -6.08 -6.16
CA LEU A 5 3.23 -5.06 -5.10
C LEU A 5 1.87 -4.51 -4.62
N GLU A 6 0.79 -4.86 -5.32
CA GLU A 6 -0.50 -4.19 -5.18
C GLU A 6 -1.25 -4.56 -3.88
N HIS A 7 -2.02 -3.58 -3.42
CA HIS A 7 -3.02 -3.81 -2.38
C HIS A 7 -4.15 -4.73 -2.90
N HIS A 8 -4.77 -5.48 -2.01
CA HIS A 8 -5.88 -6.39 -2.32
C HIS A 8 -7.03 -5.70 -3.03
N ALA A 9 -7.31 -4.43 -2.72
CA ALA A 9 -8.34 -3.64 -3.41
C ALA A 9 -8.05 -3.52 -4.92
N THR A 10 -6.78 -3.40 -5.30
CA THR A 10 -6.34 -3.36 -6.70
C THR A 10 -6.30 -4.76 -7.30
N LEU A 11 -5.86 -5.78 -6.56
CA LEU A 11 -5.79 -7.16 -7.08
C LEU A 11 -7.17 -7.80 -7.28
N LEU A 12 -8.04 -7.71 -6.27
CA LEU A 12 -9.33 -8.43 -6.23
C LEU A 12 -10.41 -7.80 -7.10
N ALA A 13 -10.20 -6.57 -7.60
CA ALA A 13 -11.10 -5.90 -8.54
C ALA A 13 -11.26 -6.69 -9.84
N TRP A 14 -10.26 -7.49 -10.21
CA TRP A 14 -10.18 -8.17 -11.51
C TRP A 14 -10.41 -9.69 -11.43
N ARG A 15 -10.76 -10.22 -10.25
CA ARG A 15 -10.84 -11.67 -9.96
C ARG A 15 -11.82 -12.48 -10.82
N HIS A 16 -12.72 -11.80 -11.54
CA HIS A 16 -13.70 -12.41 -12.44
C HIS A 16 -13.43 -12.09 -13.92
N THR A 17 -12.25 -11.56 -14.22
CA THR A 17 -11.80 -11.22 -15.57
C THR A 17 -10.47 -11.90 -15.85
N GLU A 18 -10.05 -11.93 -17.12
CA GLU A 18 -8.69 -12.34 -17.44
C GLU A 18 -7.71 -11.31 -16.84
N HIS A 19 -6.97 -11.73 -15.82
CA HIS A 19 -6.10 -10.87 -15.03
C HIS A 19 -4.73 -11.49 -14.91
N ARG A 20 -3.71 -10.68 -15.23
CA ARG A 20 -2.30 -11.03 -15.13
C ARG A 20 -1.63 -10.14 -14.09
N VAL A 21 -0.94 -10.80 -13.14
CA VAL A 21 -0.09 -10.17 -12.14
C VAL A 21 1.36 -10.28 -12.61
N VAL A 22 2.02 -9.15 -12.80
CA VAL A 22 3.43 -9.04 -13.17
C VAL A 22 4.25 -9.00 -11.90
N ARG A 23 5.23 -9.90 -11.79
CA ARG A 23 6.16 -9.90 -10.66
C ARG A 23 7.11 -8.71 -10.79
N ALA A 24 7.15 -7.84 -9.79
CA ALA A 24 8.12 -6.76 -9.74
C ALA A 24 9.54 -7.30 -9.54
N GLY A 25 10.50 -6.63 -10.19
CA GLY A 25 11.92 -6.90 -10.01
C GLY A 25 12.44 -6.46 -8.64
N ARG A 26 13.74 -6.58 -8.45
CA ARG A 26 14.45 -6.05 -7.28
C ARG A 26 14.74 -4.57 -7.41
N THR A 27 14.71 -4.02 -8.62
CA THR A 27 14.85 -2.57 -8.85
C THR A 27 13.62 -2.02 -9.56
N ILE A 28 13.48 -0.70 -9.57
CA ILE A 28 12.48 -0.02 -10.39
C ILE A 28 12.71 -0.34 -11.87
N ALA A 29 13.97 -0.29 -12.34
CA ALA A 29 14.32 -0.61 -13.72
C ALA A 29 13.88 -2.03 -14.12
N GLU A 30 14.22 -3.05 -13.32
CA GLU A 30 13.81 -4.44 -13.56
C GLU A 30 12.28 -4.59 -13.56
N THR A 31 11.58 -3.84 -12.71
CA THR A 31 10.10 -3.84 -12.65
C THR A 31 9.49 -3.24 -13.92
N LEU A 32 10.06 -2.15 -14.44
CA LEU A 32 9.61 -1.53 -15.69
C LEU A 32 9.88 -2.45 -16.89
N ASP A 33 11.00 -3.17 -16.90
CA ASP A 33 11.32 -4.15 -17.95
C ASP A 33 10.38 -5.34 -17.92
N ALA A 34 10.07 -5.88 -16.74
CA ALA A 34 9.09 -6.95 -16.58
C ALA A 34 7.70 -6.51 -17.10
N LEU A 35 7.28 -5.29 -16.79
CA LEU A 35 6.01 -4.74 -17.28
C LEU A 35 6.02 -4.57 -18.80
N ARG A 36 7.10 -4.06 -19.40
CA ARG A 36 7.26 -3.94 -20.87
C ARG A 36 7.15 -5.30 -21.54
N ALA A 37 7.87 -6.29 -21.02
CA ALA A 37 7.90 -7.63 -21.58
C ALA A 37 6.51 -8.28 -21.54
N GLU A 38 5.78 -8.16 -20.42
CA GLU A 38 4.44 -8.73 -20.32
C GLU A 38 3.44 -8.01 -21.25
N LEU A 39 3.50 -6.67 -21.36
CA LEU A 39 2.65 -5.93 -22.29
C LEU A 39 2.95 -6.26 -23.76
N ALA A 40 4.22 -6.47 -24.11
CA ALA A 40 4.60 -6.92 -25.46
C ALA A 40 4.07 -8.33 -25.78
N ALA A 41 4.05 -9.22 -24.78
CA ALA A 41 3.49 -10.55 -24.92
C ALA A 41 1.94 -10.57 -24.97
N ARG A 42 1.31 -9.48 -24.54
CA ARG A 42 -0.15 -9.32 -24.42
C ARG A 42 -0.61 -7.99 -25.04
N PRO A 43 -0.56 -7.86 -26.37
CA PRO A 43 -0.97 -6.65 -27.06
C PRO A 43 -2.48 -6.33 -26.92
N ASP A 44 -3.26 -7.27 -26.39
CA ASP A 44 -4.68 -7.14 -26.07
C ASP A 44 -4.94 -6.57 -24.65
N ALA A 45 -3.89 -6.26 -23.88
CA ALA A 45 -4.02 -5.72 -22.54
C ALA A 45 -4.78 -4.38 -22.54
N ALA A 46 -5.99 -4.37 -21.97
CA ALA A 46 -6.83 -3.16 -21.97
C ALA A 46 -6.45 -2.15 -20.87
N LEU A 47 -5.90 -2.61 -19.74
CA LEU A 47 -5.69 -1.81 -18.55
C LEU A 47 -4.49 -2.30 -17.72
N VAL A 48 -3.65 -1.37 -17.27
CA VAL A 48 -2.68 -1.54 -16.19
C VAL A 48 -3.20 -0.80 -14.96
N ALA A 49 -3.45 -1.52 -13.88
CA ALA A 49 -3.82 -0.94 -12.59
C ALA A 49 -2.64 -1.04 -11.63
N VAL A 50 -2.21 0.09 -11.06
CA VAL A 50 -0.96 0.17 -10.30
C VAL A 50 -1.06 1.14 -9.12
N THR A 51 -0.44 0.81 -7.99
CA THR A 51 -0.34 1.74 -6.86
C THR A 51 0.67 2.85 -7.14
N GLY A 52 0.35 4.07 -6.70
CA GLY A 52 1.31 5.18 -6.69
C GLY A 52 2.35 5.07 -5.58
N ALA A 53 2.02 4.40 -4.48
CA ALA A 53 2.91 4.18 -3.34
C ALA A 53 2.61 2.86 -2.64
N SER A 54 3.64 2.10 -2.27
CA SER A 54 3.50 0.88 -1.50
C SER A 54 2.90 1.18 -0.12
N ASN A 55 1.78 0.54 0.23
CA ASN A 55 1.24 0.62 1.58
C ASN A 55 2.02 -0.24 2.58
N VAL A 56 3.04 -0.99 2.14
CA VAL A 56 3.89 -1.81 3.00
C VAL A 56 5.17 -1.06 3.32
N THR A 57 5.89 -0.60 2.30
CA THR A 57 7.26 -0.07 2.43
C THR A 57 7.34 1.44 2.21
N GLY A 58 6.23 2.06 1.82
CA GLY A 58 6.14 3.49 1.54
C GLY A 58 6.73 3.93 0.20
N GLU A 59 7.52 3.09 -0.47
CA GLU A 59 8.20 3.43 -1.72
C GLU A 59 7.23 3.85 -2.83
N LEU A 60 7.61 4.91 -3.55
CA LEU A 60 6.85 5.45 -4.67
C LEU A 60 7.18 4.70 -5.96
N LEU A 61 6.14 4.47 -6.77
CA LEU A 61 6.32 3.93 -8.13
C LEU A 61 6.44 5.08 -9.14
N PRO A 62 7.23 4.93 -10.22
CA PRO A 62 7.38 5.97 -11.23
C PRO A 62 6.16 6.00 -12.17
N VAL A 63 5.02 6.48 -11.67
CA VAL A 63 3.70 6.44 -12.35
C VAL A 63 3.80 6.96 -13.79
N GLY A 64 4.45 8.09 -14.03
CA GLY A 64 4.61 8.63 -15.39
C GLY A 64 5.34 7.70 -16.36
N ARG A 65 6.37 6.96 -15.91
CA ARG A 65 7.07 5.96 -16.75
C ARG A 65 6.21 4.74 -17.01
N ILE A 66 5.41 4.32 -16.02
CA ILE A 66 4.46 3.21 -16.17
C ILE A 66 3.37 3.57 -17.17
N VAL A 67 2.84 4.79 -17.12
CA VAL A 67 1.87 5.31 -18.09
C VAL A 67 2.45 5.28 -19.50
N GLN A 68 3.66 5.80 -19.69
CA GLN A 68 4.32 5.78 -21.00
C GLN A 68 4.45 4.36 -21.58
N ILE A 69 4.85 3.39 -20.75
CA ILE A 69 4.99 1.98 -21.15
C ILE A 69 3.63 1.38 -21.53
N ALA A 70 2.60 1.58 -20.70
CA ALA A 70 1.27 1.05 -20.93
C ALA A 70 0.63 1.63 -22.20
N HIS A 71 0.72 2.96 -22.37
CA HIS A 71 0.16 3.67 -23.53
C HIS A 71 0.86 3.28 -24.83
N ALA A 72 2.18 3.07 -24.81
CA ALA A 72 2.92 2.57 -25.99
C ALA A 72 2.44 1.17 -26.44
N ALA A 73 1.89 0.38 -25.52
CA ALA A 73 1.27 -0.92 -25.80
C ALA A 73 -0.25 -0.83 -26.04
N GLY A 74 -0.85 0.37 -26.05
CA GLY A 74 -2.29 0.57 -26.25
C GLY A 74 -3.16 0.32 -25.00
N ALA A 75 -2.57 0.03 -23.85
CA ALA A 75 -3.27 -0.19 -22.59
C ALA A 75 -3.56 1.13 -21.87
N ARG A 76 -4.71 1.26 -21.21
CA ARG A 76 -5.01 2.37 -20.30
C ARG A 76 -4.33 2.19 -18.94
N VAL A 77 -4.26 3.24 -18.12
CA VAL A 77 -3.73 3.17 -16.75
C VAL A 77 -4.72 3.66 -15.70
N CYS A 78 -4.91 2.87 -14.65
CA CYS A 78 -5.60 3.26 -13.42
C CYS A 78 -4.62 3.27 -12.25
N VAL A 79 -4.51 4.41 -11.56
CA VAL A 79 -3.61 4.58 -10.42
C VAL A 79 -4.38 4.40 -9.12
N ASP A 80 -3.98 3.45 -8.27
CA ASP A 80 -4.38 3.45 -6.86
C ASP A 80 -3.54 4.48 -6.10
N ALA A 81 -4.15 5.64 -5.83
CA ALA A 81 -3.53 6.72 -5.09
C ALA A 81 -3.92 6.71 -3.61
N ALA A 82 -4.55 5.64 -3.09
CA ALA A 82 -5.01 5.60 -1.71
C ALA A 82 -3.86 5.84 -0.73
N GLN A 83 -2.70 5.21 -0.95
CA GLN A 83 -1.52 5.46 -0.13
C GLN A 83 -0.77 6.72 -0.57
N LEU A 84 -0.81 7.12 -1.84
CA LEU A 84 -0.04 8.28 -2.34
C LEU A 84 -0.64 9.63 -1.91
N ALA A 85 -1.96 9.78 -2.04
CA ALA A 85 -2.69 11.04 -1.92
C ALA A 85 -2.50 11.83 -0.60
N PRO A 86 -2.32 11.19 0.59
CA PRO A 86 -2.04 11.97 1.80
C PRO A 86 -0.62 12.55 1.87
N HIS A 87 0.29 12.03 1.05
CA HIS A 87 1.73 12.25 1.19
C HIS A 87 2.33 13.02 0.02
N ARG A 88 1.72 12.91 -1.18
CA ARG A 88 2.18 13.57 -2.42
C ARG A 88 0.97 14.04 -3.22
N ARG A 89 1.19 15.08 -4.03
CA ARG A 89 0.19 15.56 -4.97
C ARG A 89 -0.14 14.47 -5.99
N VAL A 90 -1.43 14.25 -6.19
CA VAL A 90 -1.95 13.42 -7.28
C VAL A 90 -2.13 14.30 -8.50
N ASP A 91 -1.34 14.06 -9.54
CA ASP A 91 -1.39 14.80 -10.80
C ASP A 91 -1.75 13.87 -11.96
N LEU A 92 -3.04 13.56 -12.07
CA LEU A 92 -3.57 12.69 -13.13
C LEU A 92 -3.18 13.19 -14.53
N ALA A 93 -3.27 14.51 -14.75
CA ALA A 93 -2.98 15.12 -16.03
C ALA A 93 -1.48 15.12 -16.34
N GLY A 94 -0.64 15.48 -15.35
CA GLY A 94 0.81 15.49 -15.49
C GLY A 94 1.41 14.11 -15.73
N TRP A 95 0.83 13.04 -15.15
CA TRP A 95 1.24 11.67 -15.45
C TRP A 95 0.71 11.15 -16.79
N GLY A 96 -0.36 11.76 -17.31
CA GLY A 96 -1.11 11.24 -18.45
C GLY A 96 -1.91 9.98 -18.16
N ALA A 97 -2.15 9.63 -16.88
CA ALA A 97 -2.91 8.44 -16.52
C ALA A 97 -4.41 8.61 -16.87
N ASP A 98 -5.10 7.50 -17.13
CA ASP A 98 -6.50 7.52 -17.57
C ASP A 98 -7.48 7.61 -16.40
N TYR A 99 -7.11 7.02 -15.25
CA TYR A 99 -7.91 7.01 -14.04
C TYR A 99 -7.05 7.08 -12.78
N VAL A 100 -7.63 7.59 -11.69
CA VAL A 100 -7.08 7.52 -10.34
C VAL A 100 -8.17 7.23 -9.33
N ALA A 101 -7.88 6.34 -8.38
CA ALA A 101 -8.74 6.04 -7.24
C ALA A 101 -8.09 6.52 -5.93
N LEU A 102 -8.88 7.11 -5.04
CA LEU A 102 -8.43 7.55 -3.71
C LEU A 102 -9.47 7.28 -2.63
N SER A 103 -9.00 7.23 -1.37
CA SER A 103 -9.83 6.99 -0.19
C SER A 103 -9.76 8.17 0.78
N GLY A 104 -10.92 8.69 1.19
CA GLY A 104 -11.00 9.87 2.04
C GLY A 104 -10.40 9.68 3.43
N HIS A 105 -10.61 8.51 4.04
CA HIS A 105 -10.07 8.18 5.36
C HIS A 105 -8.54 8.10 5.45
N LYS A 106 -7.85 8.14 4.31
CA LYS A 106 -6.39 8.28 4.27
C LYS A 106 -5.94 9.73 4.16
N ILE A 107 -6.79 10.62 3.62
CA ILE A 107 -6.51 12.04 3.45
C ILE A 107 -7.26 12.91 4.47
N TYR A 108 -7.34 12.45 5.72
CA TYR A 108 -7.93 13.18 6.86
C TYR A 108 -9.44 13.48 6.75
N ALA A 109 -10.16 12.77 5.87
CA ALA A 109 -11.63 12.79 5.81
C ALA A 109 -12.24 11.57 6.54
N PRO A 110 -13.54 11.54 6.83
CA PRO A 110 -14.19 10.39 7.46
C PRO A 110 -14.21 9.12 6.58
N TYR A 111 -14.34 7.97 7.23
CA TYR A 111 -14.66 6.70 6.56
C TYR A 111 -15.95 6.79 5.72
N GLY A 112 -16.06 5.93 4.72
CA GLY A 112 -17.21 5.89 3.81
C GLY A 112 -17.16 6.92 2.69
N THR A 113 -15.97 7.44 2.36
CA THR A 113 -15.74 8.42 1.29
C THR A 113 -14.52 8.08 0.46
N GLY A 114 -14.57 8.40 -0.83
CA GLY A 114 -13.51 8.19 -1.80
C GLY A 114 -13.89 8.79 -3.15
N ALA A 115 -12.99 8.69 -4.13
CA ALA A 115 -13.25 9.15 -5.48
C ALA A 115 -12.57 8.25 -6.51
N LEU A 116 -13.24 8.04 -7.64
CA LEU A 116 -12.66 7.58 -8.90
C LEU A 116 -12.74 8.74 -9.88
N VAL A 117 -11.59 9.21 -10.36
CA VAL A 117 -11.49 10.32 -11.31
C VAL A 117 -10.86 9.79 -12.58
N GLY A 118 -11.40 10.15 -13.75
CA GLY A 118 -10.78 9.77 -15.01
C GLY A 118 -11.63 10.06 -16.23
N ARG A 119 -11.31 9.36 -17.33
CA ARG A 119 -11.85 9.68 -18.65
C ARG A 119 -13.35 9.39 -18.78
N ARG A 120 -14.04 10.37 -19.38
CA ARG A 120 -15.47 10.31 -19.67
C ARG A 120 -15.84 9.27 -20.72
N ASP A 121 -14.94 8.97 -21.65
CA ASP A 121 -15.22 8.00 -22.72
C ASP A 121 -15.57 6.61 -22.17
N TRP A 122 -14.98 6.20 -21.05
CA TRP A 122 -15.36 5.00 -20.33
C TRP A 122 -16.42 5.28 -19.26
N LEU A 123 -16.28 6.34 -18.46
CA LEU A 123 -17.22 6.61 -17.37
C LEU A 123 -18.65 6.85 -17.87
N ASP A 124 -18.83 7.45 -19.05
CA ASP A 124 -20.15 7.67 -19.65
C ASP A 124 -20.69 6.42 -20.39
N ALA A 125 -19.81 5.49 -20.78
CA ALA A 125 -20.18 4.29 -21.53
C ALA A 125 -20.38 3.04 -20.65
N ALA A 126 -19.66 2.96 -19.52
CA ALA A 126 -19.69 1.81 -18.63
C ALA A 126 -21.09 1.60 -18.02
N PRO A 127 -21.45 0.34 -17.70
CA PRO A 127 -22.62 0.06 -16.88
C PRO A 127 -22.54 0.82 -15.56
N PRO A 128 -23.67 1.31 -15.03
CA PRO A 128 -23.68 2.00 -13.74
C PRO A 128 -23.19 1.05 -12.64
N HIS A 129 -22.28 1.52 -11.77
CA HIS A 129 -21.84 0.73 -10.62
C HIS A 129 -22.99 0.40 -9.67
N LEU A 130 -23.78 1.42 -9.32
CA LEU A 130 -25.01 1.29 -8.54
C LEU A 130 -26.20 1.81 -9.35
N ALA A 131 -27.06 0.88 -9.77
CA ALA A 131 -28.31 1.21 -10.42
C ALA A 131 -29.35 1.69 -9.39
N GLY A 132 -29.84 2.91 -9.53
CA GLY A 132 -30.86 3.45 -8.62
C GLY A 132 -31.27 4.89 -8.95
N GLY A 133 -32.20 5.43 -8.14
CA GLY A 133 -32.56 6.85 -8.20
C GLY A 133 -31.32 7.74 -8.03
N GLY A 134 -31.26 8.88 -8.73
CA GLY A 134 -30.07 9.72 -8.79
C GLY A 134 -29.11 9.37 -9.93
N ALA A 135 -29.04 8.11 -10.37
CA ALA A 135 -28.26 7.70 -11.54
C ALA A 135 -29.08 7.65 -12.84
N VAL A 136 -30.39 7.46 -12.73
CA VAL A 136 -31.32 7.38 -13.87
C VAL A 136 -31.80 8.77 -14.31
N ARG A 137 -31.92 8.98 -15.62
CA ARG A 137 -32.65 10.10 -16.23
C ARG A 137 -34.14 9.77 -16.38
N SER A 138 -34.44 8.58 -16.87
CA SER A 138 -35.81 8.08 -17.02
C SER A 138 -35.86 6.55 -16.94
N VAL A 139 -36.98 6.03 -16.45
CA VAL A 139 -37.29 4.60 -16.38
C VAL A 139 -38.67 4.41 -17.01
N ALA A 140 -38.78 3.49 -17.96
CA ALA A 140 -40.03 3.11 -18.61
C ALA A 140 -40.29 1.62 -18.41
N VAL A 141 -41.56 1.23 -18.32
CA VAL A 141 -41.97 -0.18 -18.24
C VAL A 141 -42.93 -0.45 -19.39
N GLU A 142 -42.50 -1.28 -20.34
CA GLU A 142 -43.26 -1.67 -21.52
C GLU A 142 -43.19 -3.18 -21.69
N ASP A 143 -44.34 -3.84 -21.89
CA ASP A 143 -44.46 -5.30 -22.02
C ASP A 143 -43.73 -6.12 -20.93
N GLY A 144 -43.74 -5.59 -19.69
CA GLY A 144 -43.07 -6.23 -18.55
C GLY A 144 -41.53 -6.12 -18.57
N ARG A 145 -40.95 -5.35 -19.50
CA ARG A 145 -39.52 -5.03 -19.56
C ARG A 145 -39.29 -3.62 -19.04
N THR A 146 -38.19 -3.42 -18.32
CA THR A 146 -37.75 -2.10 -17.88
C THR A 146 -36.73 -1.56 -18.85
N ASP A 147 -37.03 -0.41 -19.47
CA ASP A 147 -36.05 0.38 -20.22
C ASP A 147 -35.57 1.54 -19.36
N THR A 148 -34.29 1.90 -19.48
CA THR A 148 -33.65 2.91 -18.62
C THR A 148 -32.70 3.78 -19.40
N ALA A 149 -32.94 5.09 -19.35
CA ALA A 149 -31.97 6.08 -19.79
C ALA A 149 -31.17 6.55 -18.58
N TRP A 150 -29.85 6.38 -18.61
CA TRP A 150 -28.95 6.80 -17.54
C TRP A 150 -28.51 8.27 -17.71
N LEU A 151 -28.18 8.93 -16.59
CA LEU A 151 -27.44 10.19 -16.63
C LEU A 151 -25.99 9.93 -17.11
N PRO A 152 -25.26 10.97 -17.55
CA PRO A 152 -23.81 10.89 -17.71
C PRO A 152 -23.13 10.75 -16.34
N ALA A 153 -21.85 10.36 -16.34
CA ALA A 153 -21.01 10.42 -15.17
C ALA A 153 -20.82 11.88 -14.69
N PRO A 154 -20.66 12.10 -13.37
CA PRO A 154 -20.51 11.09 -12.32
C PRO A 154 -21.84 10.45 -11.85
N GLN A 155 -22.98 11.11 -12.04
CA GLN A 155 -24.27 10.66 -11.49
C GLN A 155 -24.63 9.24 -11.91
N ARG A 156 -24.28 8.84 -13.14
CA ARG A 156 -24.41 7.46 -13.63
C ARG A 156 -24.00 6.38 -12.63
N HIS A 157 -22.93 6.62 -11.86
CA HIS A 157 -22.33 5.62 -10.97
C HIS A 157 -22.73 5.78 -9.51
N GLU A 158 -23.47 6.85 -9.18
CA GLU A 158 -23.76 7.29 -7.82
C GLU A 158 -25.25 7.11 -7.50
N GLY A 159 -25.80 5.92 -7.79
CA GLY A 159 -27.18 5.60 -7.47
C GLY A 159 -27.46 5.61 -5.96
N GLY A 160 -28.56 6.25 -5.57
CA GLY A 160 -29.01 6.41 -4.19
C GLY A 160 -28.69 7.79 -3.61
N THR A 161 -28.99 7.94 -2.31
CA THR A 161 -28.64 9.17 -1.58
C THR A 161 -27.13 9.17 -1.30
N PRO A 162 -26.37 10.18 -1.75
CA PRO A 162 -24.93 10.21 -1.53
C PRO A 162 -24.57 10.48 -0.08
N ASN A 163 -23.35 10.10 0.31
CA ASN A 163 -22.75 10.50 1.58
C ASN A 163 -22.32 11.98 1.52
N VAL A 164 -23.29 12.90 1.57
CA VAL A 164 -23.09 14.34 1.39
C VAL A 164 -22.07 14.90 2.39
N LEU A 165 -22.19 14.53 3.67
CA LEU A 165 -21.27 15.00 4.72
C LEU A 165 -19.86 14.51 4.47
N GLY A 166 -19.74 13.25 4.06
CA GLY A 166 -18.48 12.66 3.71
C GLY A 166 -17.80 13.34 2.52
N VAL A 167 -18.53 13.60 1.43
CA VAL A 167 -18.01 14.31 0.25
C VAL A 167 -17.60 15.74 0.58
N ALA A 168 -18.38 16.44 1.40
CA ALA A 168 -18.03 17.79 1.87
C ALA A 168 -16.75 17.79 2.71
N ALA A 169 -16.60 16.81 3.62
CA ALA A 169 -15.40 16.63 4.43
C ALA A 169 -14.18 16.26 3.58
N LEU A 170 -14.34 15.41 2.57
CA LEU A 170 -13.29 15.07 1.61
C LEU A 170 -12.78 16.33 0.89
N GLY A 171 -13.69 17.15 0.36
CA GLY A 171 -13.33 18.41 -0.29
C GLY A 171 -12.64 19.40 0.67
N ALA A 172 -13.07 19.45 1.93
CA ALA A 172 -12.42 20.28 2.96
C ALA A 172 -10.99 19.81 3.27
N ALA A 173 -10.79 18.49 3.39
CA ALA A 173 -9.48 17.92 3.66
C ALA A 173 -8.51 18.14 2.48
N CYS A 174 -8.96 17.96 1.24
CA CYS A 174 -8.17 18.29 0.05
C CYS A 174 -7.73 19.77 0.04
N ARG A 175 -8.64 20.71 0.33
CA ARG A 175 -8.30 22.14 0.41
C ARG A 175 -7.32 22.47 1.52
N ALA A 176 -7.38 21.75 2.64
CA ALA A 176 -6.45 21.94 3.76
C ALA A 176 -5.04 21.40 3.43
N LEU A 177 -4.95 20.32 2.65
CA LEU A 177 -3.69 19.72 2.22
C LEU A 177 -3.03 20.46 1.05
N ASP A 178 -3.81 21.03 0.14
CA ASP A 178 -3.33 21.66 -1.10
C ASP A 178 -2.14 22.62 -0.93
N PRO A 179 -2.09 23.54 0.06
CA PRO A 179 -0.96 24.47 0.21
C PRO A 179 0.33 23.82 0.76
N VAL A 180 0.25 22.61 1.31
CA VAL A 180 1.39 21.97 2.01
C VAL A 180 1.90 20.71 1.31
N VAL A 181 1.09 20.09 0.44
CA VAL A 181 1.32 18.73 -0.09
C VAL A 181 2.55 18.61 -0.99
N ASP A 182 3.01 19.70 -1.61
CA ASP A 182 4.15 19.67 -2.54
C ASP A 182 5.50 19.81 -1.83
N GLU A 183 5.57 20.58 -0.74
CA GLU A 183 6.83 20.95 -0.10
C GLU A 183 6.88 20.57 1.38
N ALA A 184 5.96 21.11 2.19
CA ALA A 184 6.00 20.95 3.64
C ALA A 184 5.74 19.50 4.07
N VAL A 185 4.76 18.83 3.47
CA VAL A 185 4.47 17.42 3.76
C VAL A 185 5.67 16.52 3.38
N PRO A 186 6.18 16.55 2.14
CA PRO A 186 7.30 15.68 1.77
C PRO A 186 8.59 15.99 2.55
N ALA A 187 8.86 17.27 2.87
CA ALA A 187 10.05 17.64 3.65
C ALA A 187 9.98 17.08 5.07
N HIS A 188 8.84 17.27 5.75
CA HIS A 188 8.61 16.74 7.09
C HIS A 188 8.70 15.21 7.13
N GLU A 189 8.06 14.53 6.16
CA GLU A 189 8.10 13.08 6.07
C GLU A 189 9.50 12.54 5.82
N ARG A 190 10.28 13.16 4.92
CA ARG A 190 11.67 12.75 4.66
C ARG A 190 12.52 12.83 5.92
N GLU A 191 12.37 13.90 6.71
CA GLU A 191 13.09 14.04 7.99
C GLU A 191 12.74 12.90 8.95
N LEU A 192 11.45 12.66 9.19
CA LEU A 192 11.03 11.63 10.13
C LEU A 192 11.36 10.21 9.66
N VAL A 193 11.22 9.93 8.37
CA VAL A 193 11.55 8.63 7.76
C VAL A 193 13.04 8.37 7.82
N ALA A 194 13.88 9.36 7.52
CA ALA A 194 15.33 9.23 7.65
C ALA A 194 15.73 8.94 9.10
N ARG A 195 15.14 9.67 10.06
CA ARG A 195 15.35 9.43 11.50
C ARG A 195 14.90 8.03 11.92
N LEU A 196 13.73 7.59 11.46
CA LEU A 196 13.18 6.27 11.77
C LEU A 196 14.06 5.16 11.19
N HIS A 197 14.44 5.23 9.91
CA HIS A 197 15.34 4.24 9.31
C HIS A 197 16.69 4.17 10.02
N ALA A 198 17.30 5.33 10.33
CA ALA A 198 18.56 5.38 11.07
C ALA A 198 18.44 4.75 12.47
N GLY A 199 17.35 5.04 13.19
CA GLY A 199 17.08 4.44 14.50
C GLY A 199 16.84 2.93 14.44
N LEU A 200 16.03 2.46 13.49
CA LEU A 200 15.73 1.05 13.31
C LEU A 200 16.95 0.23 12.87
N ALA A 201 17.81 0.79 12.00
CA ALA A 201 19.04 0.12 11.57
C ALA A 201 20.03 -0.13 12.74
N GLY A 202 19.92 0.63 13.82
CA GLY A 202 20.73 0.44 15.03
C GLY A 202 20.25 -0.67 15.97
N ILE A 203 19.11 -1.31 15.69
CA ILE A 203 18.51 -2.32 16.56
C ILE A 203 18.85 -3.74 16.05
N PRO A 204 19.66 -4.53 16.78
CA PRO A 204 19.99 -5.90 16.38
C PRO A 204 18.74 -6.77 16.27
N GLY A 205 18.70 -7.65 15.26
CA GLY A 205 17.57 -8.55 15.02
C GLY A 205 16.33 -7.86 14.43
N LEU A 206 16.39 -6.59 14.03
CA LEU A 206 15.30 -5.90 13.33
C LEU A 206 15.67 -5.69 11.86
N TRP A 207 14.76 -6.07 10.95
CA TRP A 207 14.96 -5.88 9.52
C TRP A 207 13.82 -5.06 8.90
N THR A 208 14.17 -3.90 8.34
CA THR A 208 13.23 -3.08 7.58
C THR A 208 12.97 -3.68 6.21
N LEU A 209 11.71 -3.69 5.78
CA LEU A 209 11.29 -4.21 4.49
C LEU A 209 11.43 -3.14 3.39
N SER A 210 11.87 -3.57 2.20
CA SER A 210 11.98 -2.74 1.00
C SER A 210 11.46 -3.52 -0.21
N CYS A 211 10.70 -2.86 -1.09
CA CYS A 211 10.27 -3.40 -2.38
C CYS A 211 11.44 -3.43 -3.36
N PHE A 212 12.33 -2.44 -3.27
CA PHE A 212 13.46 -2.26 -4.16
C PHE A 212 14.80 -2.19 -3.42
N ASP A 213 15.82 -2.77 -4.02
CA ASP A 213 17.21 -2.73 -3.57
C ASP A 213 17.74 -1.29 -3.72
N THR A 214 18.51 -0.83 -2.73
CA THR A 214 19.25 0.43 -2.83
C THR A 214 20.64 0.17 -3.41
N ALA A 215 21.14 1.07 -4.27
CA ALA A 215 22.45 0.93 -4.87
C ALA A 215 23.54 0.79 -3.77
N GLY A 216 24.23 -0.36 -3.74
CA GLY A 216 25.28 -0.66 -2.76
C GLY A 216 24.84 -1.50 -1.55
N SER A 217 23.57 -1.86 -1.41
CA SER A 217 23.13 -2.84 -0.40
C SER A 217 23.42 -4.27 -0.90
N SER A 218 24.35 -4.97 -0.26
CA SER A 218 24.62 -6.39 -0.49
C SER A 218 23.72 -7.32 0.34
N ASP A 219 22.73 -6.78 1.05
CA ASP A 219 21.81 -7.58 1.87
C ASP A 219 20.38 -7.01 1.76
N PRO A 220 19.58 -7.45 0.77
CA PRO A 220 18.39 -6.71 0.36
C PRO A 220 17.13 -7.03 1.17
N SER A 221 17.11 -8.11 1.93
CA SER A 221 15.98 -8.49 2.77
C SER A 221 16.37 -9.62 3.69
N GLY A 222 17.57 -9.55 4.31
CA GLY A 222 18.19 -10.57 5.17
C GLY A 222 17.39 -11.00 6.40
N CYS A 223 16.06 -10.91 6.36
CA CYS A 223 15.15 -11.81 7.01
C CYS A 223 15.64 -13.27 6.81
N PRO A 224 16.27 -13.91 7.81
CA PRO A 224 16.55 -15.33 7.72
C PRO A 224 15.22 -16.03 7.50
N ALA A 225 15.15 -16.92 6.51
CA ALA A 225 13.95 -17.72 6.28
C ALA A 225 13.53 -18.35 7.62
N ALA A 226 12.24 -18.30 7.94
CA ALA A 226 11.74 -18.93 9.16
C ALA A 226 12.17 -20.40 9.15
N ALA A 227 12.73 -20.87 10.27
CA ALA A 227 12.93 -22.30 10.47
C ALA A 227 11.57 -23.00 10.29
N PRO A 228 11.48 -24.06 9.48
CA PRO A 228 10.20 -24.71 9.22
C PRO A 228 9.63 -25.28 10.51
N ALA A 229 8.36 -24.96 10.79
CA ALA A 229 7.55 -25.78 11.69
C ALA A 229 7.20 -27.07 10.92
N ASP A 230 7.84 -28.17 11.28
CA ASP A 230 7.57 -29.57 10.89
C ASP A 230 7.09 -29.83 9.45
N ALA A 231 8.03 -30.19 8.56
CA ALA A 231 7.73 -30.91 7.32
C ALA A 231 8.80 -31.98 7.03
N ALA A 232 8.34 -33.22 6.82
CA ALA A 232 9.13 -34.37 6.37
C ALA A 232 9.52 -34.21 4.87
N PRO A 233 10.59 -34.90 4.39
CA PRO A 233 11.32 -34.49 3.20
C PRO A 233 10.72 -35.05 1.90
N ALA A 234 10.91 -34.32 0.80
CA ALA A 234 10.77 -34.83 -0.56
C ALA A 234 11.90 -34.30 -1.45
N ASP A 235 12.30 -35.17 -2.36
CA ASP A 235 13.56 -35.27 -3.09
C ASP A 235 13.85 -34.20 -4.14
N ALA A 236 15.14 -34.14 -4.48
CA ALA A 236 15.76 -33.26 -5.47
C ALA A 236 15.77 -33.87 -6.88
N ASP A 237 15.66 -33.01 -7.89
CA ASP A 237 16.32 -33.05 -9.23
C ASP A 237 15.82 -31.79 -9.97
N GLY A 238 16.58 -30.98 -10.71
CA GLY A 238 17.61 -31.22 -11.72
C GLY A 238 17.75 -29.92 -12.55
N ALA A 239 18.85 -29.79 -13.29
CA ALA A 239 19.51 -28.51 -13.58
C ALA A 239 19.16 -27.77 -14.91
N ALA A 240 19.46 -26.46 -14.89
CA ALA A 240 20.10 -25.58 -15.90
C ALA A 240 19.59 -25.47 -17.35
N ALA A 241 19.42 -24.22 -17.85
CA ALA A 241 20.40 -23.56 -18.73
C ALA A 241 19.89 -22.17 -19.21
N ALA A 242 20.77 -21.17 -19.14
CA ALA A 242 20.58 -19.82 -19.66
C ALA A 242 21.24 -19.68 -21.04
N ALA A 243 20.68 -18.83 -21.89
CA ALA A 243 21.32 -18.35 -23.13
C ALA A 243 21.21 -16.81 -23.19
N LEU A 244 22.37 -16.18 -23.37
CA LEU A 244 22.60 -14.75 -23.50
C LEU A 244 22.41 -14.31 -24.96
N VAL A 245 21.85 -13.11 -25.18
CA VAL A 245 22.05 -12.32 -26.41
C VAL A 245 22.28 -10.87 -26.01
N ASP A 246 23.28 -10.30 -26.66
CA ASP A 246 23.96 -9.01 -26.46
C ASP A 246 23.43 -7.98 -27.46
N VAL A 247 23.17 -6.73 -27.04
CA VAL A 247 23.12 -5.57 -27.96
C VAL A 247 23.32 -4.24 -27.24
N ASP A 248 24.39 -3.55 -27.65
CA ASP A 248 24.79 -2.18 -27.30
C ASP A 248 23.80 -1.10 -27.76
N ALA A 249 23.53 -0.15 -26.86
CA ALA A 249 23.09 1.21 -27.17
C ALA A 249 23.43 2.16 -26.00
N ALA A 250 24.72 2.27 -25.70
CA ALA A 250 25.24 3.20 -24.70
C ALA A 250 25.51 4.54 -25.38
N ASP A 251 24.70 5.56 -25.10
CA ASP A 251 25.16 6.97 -24.98
C ASP A 251 24.01 7.90 -24.54
N ASP A 252 22.74 7.56 -24.82
CA ASP A 252 21.57 8.31 -24.30
C ASP A 252 21.10 7.86 -22.90
N VAL A 253 21.60 6.72 -22.41
CA VAL A 253 21.25 6.11 -21.11
C VAL A 253 21.96 6.82 -19.94
N ALA A 254 23.09 7.49 -20.18
CA ALA A 254 23.97 7.98 -19.12
C ALA A 254 23.35 9.12 -18.27
N VAL A 255 22.46 9.93 -18.85
CA VAL A 255 21.79 11.02 -18.11
C VAL A 255 20.59 10.51 -17.30
N ALA A 256 19.97 9.41 -17.71
CA ALA A 256 18.91 8.74 -16.95
C ALA A 256 19.45 7.84 -15.83
N ALA A 257 20.61 7.20 -16.03
CA ALA A 257 21.23 6.30 -15.07
C ALA A 257 21.70 7.01 -13.78
N ALA A 258 22.07 8.29 -13.86
CA ALA A 258 22.52 9.05 -12.68
C ALA A 258 21.38 9.34 -11.67
N ALA A 259 20.12 9.33 -12.11
CA ALA A 259 18.95 9.46 -11.23
C ALA A 259 18.54 8.11 -10.60
N ASP A 260 19.05 6.98 -11.12
CA ASP A 260 18.68 5.61 -10.75
C ASP A 260 19.52 5.05 -9.57
N ALA A 261 20.57 5.78 -9.17
CA ALA A 261 21.45 5.39 -8.06
C ALA A 261 20.99 5.89 -6.67
N ALA A 262 20.01 6.79 -6.62
CA ALA A 262 19.44 7.25 -5.36
C ALA A 262 18.34 6.26 -4.89
N ALA A 263 18.26 6.03 -3.58
CA ALA A 263 17.16 5.24 -3.01
C ALA A 263 15.80 5.82 -3.47
N PRO A 264 14.81 4.97 -3.81
CA PRO A 264 13.51 5.45 -4.25
C PRO A 264 12.86 6.32 -3.18
N ASP A 265 12.29 7.46 -3.60
CA ASP A 265 11.49 8.32 -2.72
C ASP A 265 10.34 7.50 -2.12
N ARG A 266 9.92 7.88 -0.92
CA ARG A 266 8.93 7.14 -0.14
C ARG A 266 8.03 8.06 0.66
N THR A 267 6.81 7.59 0.85
CA THR A 267 5.89 8.10 1.86
C THR A 267 6.37 7.74 3.26
N ALA A 268 5.76 8.32 4.29
CA ALA A 268 6.13 8.07 5.68
C ALA A 268 5.59 6.75 6.25
N THR A 269 5.78 5.66 5.51
CA THR A 269 5.40 4.30 5.88
C THR A 269 6.64 3.41 5.92
N VAL A 270 6.91 2.77 7.06
CA VAL A 270 8.04 1.84 7.22
C VAL A 270 7.51 0.54 7.84
N SER A 271 7.79 -0.58 7.20
CA SER A 271 7.53 -1.91 7.76
C SER A 271 8.82 -2.60 8.14
N PHE A 272 8.77 -3.44 9.17
CA PHE A 272 9.88 -4.26 9.60
C PHE A 272 9.39 -5.55 10.24
N VAL A 273 10.31 -6.48 10.39
CA VAL A 273 10.15 -7.72 11.15
C VAL A 273 11.24 -7.80 12.22
N VAL A 274 11.03 -8.65 13.21
CA VAL A 274 11.95 -8.85 14.33
C VAL A 274 12.30 -10.34 14.44
N GLU A 275 13.59 -10.63 14.52
CA GLU A 275 14.17 -11.94 14.83
C GLU A 275 13.56 -12.41 16.14
N ASP A 276 12.85 -13.54 16.10
CA ASP A 276 12.27 -14.22 17.28
C ASP A 276 11.06 -13.58 17.97
N LEU A 277 10.52 -12.45 17.50
CA LEU A 277 9.28 -11.89 18.04
C LEU A 277 8.14 -11.87 17.00
N PRO A 278 6.99 -12.50 17.31
CA PRO A 278 5.78 -12.34 16.50
C PRO A 278 5.38 -10.87 16.39
N SER A 279 5.07 -10.40 15.19
CA SER A 279 4.69 -9.01 14.93
C SER A 279 3.51 -8.53 15.81
N GLY A 280 2.52 -9.40 16.02
CA GLY A 280 1.39 -9.12 16.91
C GLY A 280 1.79 -8.95 18.37
N LEU A 281 2.81 -9.69 18.86
CA LEU A 281 3.35 -9.49 20.20
C LEU A 281 4.06 -8.13 20.29
N VAL A 282 4.87 -7.79 19.28
CA VAL A 282 5.55 -6.48 19.22
C VAL A 282 4.55 -5.34 19.24
N ALA A 283 3.50 -5.40 18.42
CA ALA A 283 2.45 -4.39 18.38
C ALA A 283 1.67 -4.29 19.70
N ALA A 284 1.32 -5.42 20.32
CA ALA A 284 0.63 -5.45 21.60
C ALA A 284 1.49 -4.89 22.74
N ALA A 285 2.79 -5.19 22.75
CA ALA A 285 3.74 -4.67 23.74
C ALA A 285 3.96 -3.16 23.59
N LEU A 286 4.21 -2.67 22.37
CA LEU A 286 4.32 -1.23 22.09
C LEU A 286 3.08 -0.46 22.56
N SER A 287 1.89 -1.00 22.28
CA SER A 287 0.62 -0.38 22.69
C SER A 287 0.43 -0.37 24.20
N ALA A 288 0.54 -1.53 24.84
CA ALA A 288 0.18 -1.69 26.25
C ALA A 288 1.23 -1.10 27.22
N GLU A 289 2.51 -1.19 26.86
CA GLU A 289 3.61 -0.80 27.76
C GLU A 289 4.18 0.60 27.49
N TYR A 290 4.06 1.08 26.25
CA TYR A 290 4.67 2.34 25.82
C TYR A 290 3.66 3.38 25.29
N GLY A 291 2.39 2.98 25.11
CA GLY A 291 1.36 3.84 24.53
C GLY A 291 1.60 4.17 23.06
N ILE A 292 2.21 3.25 22.31
CA ILE A 292 2.60 3.43 20.92
C ILE A 292 1.74 2.55 20.01
N GLY A 293 0.94 3.19 19.16
CA GLY A 293 0.08 2.52 18.19
C GLY A 293 0.80 2.21 16.87
N VAL A 294 0.92 0.94 16.54
CA VAL A 294 1.39 0.44 15.24
C VAL A 294 0.39 -0.57 14.67
N ARG A 295 0.60 -1.02 13.43
CA ARG A 295 -0.18 -2.14 12.88
C ARG A 295 0.70 -3.36 12.70
N ASP A 296 0.16 -4.54 12.95
CA ASP A 296 0.77 -5.82 12.58
C ASP A 296 -0.07 -6.56 11.52
N GLY A 297 0.56 -7.53 10.86
CA GLY A 297 -0.08 -8.42 9.89
C GLY A 297 0.46 -8.28 8.48
N ARG A 298 -0.42 -8.46 7.49
CA ARG A 298 -0.08 -8.50 6.06
C ARG A 298 -0.54 -7.31 5.23
N PHE A 299 -1.15 -6.32 5.90
CA PHE A 299 -1.56 -5.02 5.33
C PHE A 299 -2.35 -5.10 4.01
N CYS A 300 -3.14 -6.17 3.83
CA CYS A 300 -3.85 -6.43 2.57
C CYS A 300 -2.93 -6.44 1.34
N ALA A 301 -1.69 -6.89 1.49
CA ALA A 301 -0.68 -7.00 0.44
C ALA A 301 0.06 -8.35 0.57
N HIS A 302 -0.71 -9.44 0.65
CA HIS A 302 -0.16 -10.76 0.97
C HIS A 302 0.92 -11.21 -0.02
N PRO A 303 0.75 -11.08 -1.36
CA PRO A 303 1.79 -11.48 -2.30
C PRO A 303 3.12 -10.74 -2.07
N LEU A 304 3.05 -9.43 -1.80
CA LEU A 304 4.22 -8.64 -1.47
C LEU A 304 4.87 -9.10 -0.15
N LEU A 305 4.08 -9.32 0.91
CA LEU A 305 4.62 -9.78 2.19
C LEU A 305 5.24 -11.18 2.06
N ASP A 306 4.58 -12.11 1.38
CA ASP A 306 5.12 -13.45 1.14
C ASP A 306 6.49 -13.36 0.42
N ARG A 307 6.60 -12.47 -0.57
CA ARG A 307 7.87 -12.19 -1.28
C ARG A 307 8.96 -11.63 -0.37
N LEU A 308 8.61 -10.67 0.52
CA LEU A 308 9.59 -9.94 1.34
C LEU A 308 10.00 -10.66 2.63
N THR A 309 9.12 -11.51 3.18
CA THR A 309 9.32 -12.07 4.53
C THR A 309 9.30 -13.59 4.58
N GLY A 310 8.99 -14.26 3.45
CA GLY A 310 8.78 -15.70 3.40
C GLY A 310 7.49 -16.16 4.09
N GLY A 311 6.47 -15.30 4.13
CA GLY A 311 5.16 -15.61 4.73
C GLY A 311 5.00 -15.21 6.19
N ARG A 312 5.95 -14.47 6.76
CA ARG A 312 5.79 -13.86 8.08
C ARG A 312 4.98 -12.57 8.03
N ASP A 313 4.23 -12.33 9.09
CA ASP A 313 3.61 -11.04 9.34
C ASP A 313 4.68 -10.02 9.76
N ALA A 314 4.40 -8.73 9.51
CA ALA A 314 5.30 -7.64 9.82
C ALA A 314 4.64 -6.62 10.75
N VAL A 315 5.45 -5.70 11.30
CA VAL A 315 4.99 -4.49 11.97
C VAL A 315 5.14 -3.33 11.00
N ARG A 316 4.13 -2.46 10.93
CA ARG A 316 4.12 -1.25 10.09
C ARG A 316 3.86 -0.01 10.92
N VAL A 317 4.74 0.95 10.73
CA VAL A 317 4.67 2.32 11.25
C VAL A 317 4.22 3.23 10.12
N GLY A 318 3.15 3.98 10.35
CA GLY A 318 2.70 5.04 9.47
C GLY A 318 2.77 6.36 10.21
N LEU A 319 3.58 7.29 9.71
CA LEU A 319 3.70 8.64 10.24
C LEU A 319 2.80 9.58 9.42
N GLY A 320 2.34 10.66 10.04
CA GLY A 320 1.50 11.65 9.38
C GLY A 320 1.89 13.07 9.78
N LEU A 321 1.08 14.06 9.37
CA LEU A 321 1.39 15.50 9.55
C LEU A 321 1.58 15.98 10.99
N ARG A 322 1.15 15.18 11.97
CA ARG A 322 1.28 15.48 13.40
C ARG A 322 2.32 14.64 14.11
N SER A 323 2.95 13.70 13.41
CA SER A 323 4.06 12.95 13.97
C SER A 323 5.25 13.88 14.18
N THR A 324 6.06 13.59 15.19
CA THR A 324 7.22 14.42 15.54
C THR A 324 8.48 13.58 15.63
N ALA A 325 9.64 14.24 15.67
CA ALA A 325 10.92 13.56 15.92
C ALA A 325 10.92 12.84 17.29
N GLU A 326 10.23 13.41 18.28
CA GLU A 326 10.06 12.79 19.60
C GLU A 326 9.26 11.48 19.52
N ASP A 327 8.19 11.43 18.70
CA ASP A 327 7.43 10.19 18.50
C ASP A 327 8.31 9.08 17.89
N VAL A 328 9.16 9.44 16.93
CA VAL A 328 10.13 8.53 16.32
C VAL A 328 11.14 8.03 17.37
N ASP A 329 11.72 8.91 18.17
CA ASP A 329 12.68 8.55 19.21
C ASP A 329 12.07 7.64 20.28
N ARG A 330 10.84 7.93 20.70
CA ARG A 330 10.09 7.11 21.65
C ARG A 330 9.84 5.71 21.09
N LEU A 331 9.47 5.60 19.82
CA LEU A 331 9.30 4.31 19.15
C LEU A 331 10.60 3.52 19.07
N VAL A 332 11.69 4.13 18.60
CA VAL A 332 13.01 3.48 18.48
C VAL A 332 13.50 3.01 19.85
N THR A 333 13.38 3.86 20.87
CA THR A 333 13.76 3.51 22.25
C THR A 333 12.91 2.36 22.81
N ALA A 334 11.60 2.37 22.54
CA ALA A 334 10.70 1.30 22.98
C ALA A 334 11.03 -0.03 22.30
N LEU A 335 11.34 -0.01 20.99
CA LEU A 335 11.72 -1.20 20.24
C LEU A 335 13.06 -1.78 20.71
N ASP A 336 14.11 -0.97 20.88
CA ASP A 336 15.40 -1.46 21.39
C ASP A 336 15.24 -2.11 22.76
N ARG A 337 14.47 -1.49 23.66
CA ARG A 337 14.17 -2.08 24.98
C ARG A 337 13.40 -3.39 24.87
N LEU A 338 12.34 -3.42 24.06
CA LEU A 338 11.51 -4.60 23.89
C LEU A 338 12.31 -5.78 23.32
N ILE A 339 13.18 -5.53 22.35
CA ILE A 339 13.98 -6.56 21.69
C ILE A 339 15.11 -7.04 22.63
N ARG A 340 15.76 -6.11 23.35
CA ARG A 340 16.89 -6.43 24.22
C ARG A 340 16.49 -7.13 25.51
N TYR A 341 15.35 -6.74 26.10
CA TYR A 341 14.95 -7.18 27.44
C TYR A 341 13.65 -7.99 27.45
N GLY A 342 12.97 -8.10 26.31
CA GLY A 342 11.64 -8.68 26.23
C GLY A 342 10.54 -7.73 26.75
N PRO A 343 9.26 -8.12 26.59
CA PRO A 343 8.15 -7.40 27.20
C PRO A 343 8.22 -7.48 28.73
N ARG A 344 7.80 -6.41 29.42
CA ARG A 344 7.74 -6.40 30.90
C ARG A 344 6.54 -7.19 31.41
N TRP A 345 5.50 -7.31 30.61
CA TRP A 345 4.29 -8.07 30.95
C TRP A 345 4.28 -9.43 30.25
N THR A 346 3.47 -10.34 30.79
CA THR A 346 3.19 -11.61 30.13
C THR A 346 2.08 -11.42 29.10
N TYR A 347 2.21 -12.06 27.95
CA TYR A 347 1.23 -11.98 26.87
C TYR A 347 0.75 -13.36 26.45
N ALA A 348 -0.51 -13.44 26.04
CA ALA A 348 -1.12 -14.63 25.45
C ALA A 348 -1.99 -14.26 24.25
N VAL A 349 -2.14 -15.21 23.32
CA VAL A 349 -3.07 -15.07 22.20
C VAL A 349 -4.49 -15.38 22.68
N ARG A 350 -5.40 -14.41 22.56
CA ARG A 350 -6.84 -14.54 22.83
C ARG A 350 -7.60 -14.05 21.61
N ASP A 351 -8.53 -14.88 21.12
CA ASP A 351 -9.30 -14.60 19.89
C ASP A 351 -8.41 -14.19 18.70
N GLY A 352 -7.27 -14.89 18.55
CA GLY A 352 -6.30 -14.64 17.49
C GLY A 352 -5.44 -13.37 17.65
N ARG A 353 -5.47 -12.72 18.83
CA ARG A 353 -4.70 -11.48 19.09
C ARG A 353 -3.85 -11.58 20.35
N TRP A 354 -2.66 -10.99 20.31
CA TRP A 354 -1.80 -10.88 21.48
C TRP A 354 -2.36 -9.87 22.49
N THR A 355 -2.49 -10.29 23.74
CA THR A 355 -3.04 -9.47 24.83
C THR A 355 -2.25 -9.67 26.13
N PRO A 356 -2.05 -8.60 26.93
CA PRO A 356 -1.50 -8.75 28.28
C PRO A 356 -2.31 -9.74 29.13
N THR A 357 -1.63 -10.57 29.92
CA THR A 357 -2.27 -11.59 30.76
C THR A 357 -1.58 -11.73 32.13
N PRO A 358 -2.22 -11.33 33.25
CA PRO A 358 -3.44 -10.51 33.30
C PRO A 358 -3.19 -9.12 32.71
N ASP A 359 -4.24 -8.45 32.23
CA ASP A 359 -4.14 -7.06 31.78
C ASP A 359 -4.20 -6.14 33.01
N PRO A 360 -3.11 -5.42 33.36
CA PRO A 360 -3.08 -4.59 34.54
C PRO A 360 -3.75 -3.22 34.33
N ARG A 361 -4.19 -2.91 33.10
CA ARG A 361 -4.83 -1.64 32.77
C ARG A 361 -6.26 -1.61 33.32
N PRO A 362 -6.76 -0.44 33.76
CA PRO A 362 -8.13 -0.32 34.24
C PRO A 362 -9.13 -0.67 33.12
N ALA A 363 -10.16 -1.43 33.47
CA ALA A 363 -11.29 -1.68 32.57
C ALA A 363 -11.95 -0.34 32.20
N ASP A 364 -12.38 -0.20 30.94
CA ASP A 364 -13.16 0.96 30.51
C ASP A 364 -14.53 0.89 31.19
N PRO A 365 -14.89 1.83 32.08
CA PRO A 365 -16.18 1.81 32.77
C PRO A 365 -17.36 2.03 31.83
N PHE A 366 -17.11 2.42 30.57
CA PHE A 366 -18.12 2.58 29.52
C PHE A 366 -17.95 1.55 28.40
N GLY A 367 -16.99 0.63 28.51
CA GLY A 367 -16.82 -0.48 27.59
C GLY A 367 -17.93 -1.53 27.80
N PRO A 368 -18.32 -2.29 26.75
CA PRO A 368 -19.21 -3.42 26.96
C PRO A 368 -18.56 -4.41 27.94
N ASP A 369 -19.31 -4.79 28.99
CA ASP A 369 -18.85 -5.67 30.09
C ASP A 369 -17.98 -6.84 29.60
N GLU A 370 -16.87 -7.06 30.33
CA GLU A 370 -15.97 -8.23 30.27
C GLU A 370 -15.33 -8.58 28.91
N ARG A 371 -15.30 -7.67 27.94
CA ARG A 371 -14.47 -7.86 26.75
C ARG A 371 -13.15 -7.09 26.88
N PRO A 372 -11.99 -7.72 26.65
CA PRO A 372 -10.73 -6.99 26.60
C PRO A 372 -10.92 -5.82 25.62
N GLY A 373 -10.65 -4.60 26.09
CA GLY A 373 -10.87 -3.39 25.32
C GLY A 373 -10.18 -3.49 23.95
N PRO A 374 -10.61 -2.70 22.94
CA PRO A 374 -10.02 -2.74 21.62
C PRO A 374 -8.51 -2.44 21.71
N ALA A 375 -7.71 -3.50 21.68
CA ALA A 375 -6.26 -3.45 21.61
C ALA A 375 -5.87 -3.37 20.14
N GLY A 376 -5.17 -2.29 19.79
CA GLY A 376 -4.69 -1.99 18.44
C GLY A 376 -5.40 -0.79 17.83
N CYS A 377 -4.95 0.41 18.18
CA CYS A 377 -5.38 1.71 17.64
C CYS A 377 -6.88 2.03 17.69
N ALA A 378 -7.33 2.63 18.80
CA ALA A 378 -8.38 3.65 18.80
C ALA A 378 -8.33 4.45 20.12
N ARG A 379 -7.59 5.56 20.14
CA ARG A 379 -8.06 6.86 20.64
C ARG A 379 -7.52 7.95 19.73
#